data_AF-A0A9X1X4H1-F1
#
_entry.id   AF-A0A9X1X4H1-F1
#
_cell.length_a   1.000
_cell.length_b   1.000
_cell.length_c   1.000
_cell.angle_alpha   90.00
_cell.angle_beta   90.00
_cell.angle_gamma   90.00
#
_symmetry.space_group_name_H-M   'P 1'
#
loop_
_entity.id
_entity.type
_entity.pdbx_description
1 polymer ?
#
loop_
_entity_poly.entity_id
_entity_poly.type
_entity_poly.pdbx_seq_one_letter_code
_entity_poly.pdbx_strand_id
1 'polypeptide(L)' 'MKITIIFGAFLTVPILLGGAVEKMWLALAKEFVANGHEVVQICRQYEGMASNEVIDGLI' A
#
# COMPACT_ATOMS: atom_id res chain seq x y z
N MET A 1 12.17 -0.04 -10.81
CA MET A 1 12.63 1.03 -9.86
C MET A 1 12.15 0.65 -8.47
N LYS A 2 12.74 1.20 -7.40
CA LYS A 2 12.19 1.06 -6.03
C LYS A 2 11.26 2.24 -5.73
N ILE A 3 10.00 1.96 -5.43
CA ILE A 3 8.96 2.96 -5.19
C ILE A 3 8.36 2.72 -3.81
N THR A 4 8.37 3.74 -2.96
CA THR A 4 7.73 3.69 -1.64
C THR A 4 6.56 4.66 -1.62
N ILE A 5 5.36 4.15 -1.34
CA ILE A 5 4.13 4.92 -1.25
C ILE A 5 3.72 4.96 0.22
N ILE A 6 3.61 6.15 0.80
CA ILE A 6 3.23 6.34 2.21
C ILE A 6 1.81 6.91 2.25
N PHE A 7 0.92 6.25 2.99
CA PHE A 7 -0.48 6.64 3.06
C PHE A 7 -0.75 7.83 4.01
N GLY A 8 -0.65 9.05 3.48
CA GLY A 8 -1.28 10.22 4.06
C GLY A 8 -0.46 11.02 5.09
N ALA A 9 -1.00 12.19 5.45
CA ALA A 9 -0.44 13.13 6.43
C ALA A 9 -1.15 13.13 7.80
N PHE A 10 -2.35 12.52 7.92
CA PHE A 10 -3.19 12.67 9.13
C PHE A 10 -3.85 11.40 9.67
N LEU A 11 -4.21 10.40 8.84
CA LEU A 11 -4.88 9.17 9.30
C LEU A 11 -4.51 8.01 8.39
N THR A 12 -3.26 7.56 8.46
CA THR A 12 -2.80 6.30 7.86
C THR A 12 -3.76 5.18 8.27
N VAL A 13 -4.54 4.65 7.33
CA VAL A 13 -5.39 3.47 7.51
C VAL A 13 -4.88 2.38 6.57
N PRO A 14 -4.91 1.11 6.98
CA PRO A 14 -4.69 -0.02 6.11
C PRO A 14 -5.62 0.09 4.91
N ILE A 15 -5.15 -0.38 3.77
CA ILE A 15 -5.89 -0.37 2.50
C ILE A 15 -7.30 -0.97 2.67
N LEU A 16 -7.44 -2.00 3.52
CA LEU A 16 -8.71 -2.63 3.86
C LEU A 16 -9.72 -1.68 4.51
N LEU A 17 -9.25 -0.74 5.33
CA LEU A 17 -10.06 0.24 6.06
C LEU A 17 -10.13 1.60 5.32
N GLY A 18 -9.43 1.72 4.19
CA GLY A 18 -9.31 2.94 3.40
C GLY A 18 -10.52 3.25 2.51
N GLY A 19 -10.63 4.52 2.14
CA GLY A 19 -11.63 5.05 1.23
C GLY A 19 -11.18 5.03 -0.23
N ALA A 20 -11.69 5.98 -1.01
CA ALA A 20 -11.38 6.06 -2.44
C ALA A 20 -9.89 6.32 -2.72
N VAL A 21 -9.23 7.11 -1.88
CA VAL A 21 -7.83 7.51 -2.08
C VAL A 21 -6.90 6.32 -1.89
N GLU A 22 -7.05 5.55 -0.81
CA GLU A 22 -6.25 4.37 -0.54
C GLU A 22 -6.42 3.32 -1.64
N LYS A 23 -7.66 3.13 -2.11
CA LYS A 23 -7.97 2.19 -3.21
C LYS A 23 -7.35 2.62 -4.54
N MET A 24 -7.38 3.92 -4.86
CA MET A 24 -6.74 4.47 -6.06
C MET A 24 -5.24 4.21 -6.05
N TRP A 25 -4.58 4.49 -4.92
CA TRP A 25 -3.15 4.25 -4.78
C TRP A 25 -2.78 2.76 -4.76
N LEU A 26 -3.62 1.89 -4.20
CA LEU A 26 -3.43 0.44 -4.34
C LEU A 26 -3.49 0.04 -5.81
N ALA A 27 -4.49 0.49 -6.56
CA ALA A 27 -4.63 0.15 -7.98
C ALA A 27 -3.40 0.61 -8.78
N LEU A 28 -2.93 1.84 -8.54
CA LEU A 28 -1.72 2.35 -9.19
C LEU A 28 -0.46 1.57 -8.78
N ALA A 29 -0.34 1.18 -7.51
CA ALA A 29 0.78 0.38 -7.03
C ALA A 29 0.86 -0.99 -7.73
N LYS A 30 -0.28 -1.63 -7.96
CA LYS A 30 -0.34 -2.89 -8.74
C LYS A 30 0.16 -2.71 -10.17
N GLU A 31 -0.19 -1.60 -10.82
CA GLU A 31 0.34 -1.29 -12.16
C GLU A 31 1.86 -1.10 -12.14
N PHE A 32 2.42 -0.45 -11.12
CA PHE A 32 3.87 -0.34 -10.99
C PHE A 32 4.54 -1.70 -10.82
N VAL A 33 3.98 -2.59 -9.99
CA VAL A 33 4.49 -3.97 -9.83
C VAL A 33 4.41 -4.72 -11.17
N ALA A 34 3.29 -4.61 -11.89
CA ALA A 34 3.11 -5.25 -13.20
C ALA A 34 4.13 -4.77 -14.25
N ASN A 35 4.63 -3.53 -14.12
CA ASN A 35 5.70 -2.97 -14.95
C ASN A 35 7.12 -3.29 -14.43
N GLY A 36 7.25 -4.25 -13.50
CA GLY A 36 8.54 -4.74 -13.00
C GLY A 36 9.20 -3.79 -11.99
N HIS A 37 8.41 -2.96 -11.29
CA HIS A 37 8.92 -2.11 -10.21
C HIS A 37 8.77 -2.82 -8.86
N GLU A 38 9.71 -2.56 -7.94
CA GLU A 38 9.64 -2.99 -6.55
C GLU A 38 8.88 -1.91 -5.79
N VAL A 39 7.70 -2.26 -5.26
CA VAL A 39 6.79 -1.29 -4.63
C VAL A 39 6.54 -1.70 -3.19
N VAL A 40 6.65 -0.72 -2.28
CA VAL A 40 6.31 -0.88 -0.86
C VAL A 40 5.26 0.15 -0.48
N GLN A 41 4.18 -0.28 0.17
CA GLN A 41 3.14 0.58 0.71
C GLN A 41 3.19 0.60 2.25
N ILE A 42 3.39 1.79 2.80
CA ILE A 42 3.49 1.99 4.25
C ILE A 42 2.21 2.66 4.75
N CYS A 43 1.58 2.01 5.72
CA CYS A 43 0.48 2.56 6.50
C CYS A 43 0.74 2.37 8.00
N ARG A 44 -0.17 2.86 8.84
CA ARG A 44 -0.11 2.65 10.29
C ARG A 44 -0.48 1.20 10.58
N GLN A 45 0.22 0.61 11.55
CA GLN A 45 -0.11 -0.72 12.04
C GLN A 45 -1.43 -0.68 12.83
N TYR A 46 -2.29 -1.66 12.59
CA TYR A 46 -3.55 -1.86 13.32
C TYR A 46 -3.48 -3.16 14.13
N GLU A 47 -4.19 -3.19 15.24
CA GLU A 47 -4.29 -4.38 16.10
C GLU A 47 -4.89 -5.55 15.31
N GLY A 48 -4.26 -6.72 15.41
CA GLY A 48 -4.69 -7.93 14.69
C GLY A 48 -4.24 -8.03 13.23
N MET A 49 -3.49 -7.05 12.71
CA MET A 49 -2.88 -7.13 11.37
C MET A 49 -1.38 -7.46 11.45
N ALA A 50 -0.88 -8.19 10.45
CA ALA A 50 0.54 -8.46 10.35
C ALA A 50 1.32 -7.16 10.06
N SER A 51 2.57 -7.10 10.53
CA SER A 51 3.42 -5.92 10.32
C SER A 51 3.86 -5.74 8.86
N ASN A 52 3.86 -6.83 8.07
CA ASN A 52 4.12 -6.82 6.64
C ASN A 52 3.24 -7.89 5.99
N GLU A 53 2.73 -7.61 4.79
CA GLU A 53 1.92 -8.53 3.99
C GLU A 53 2.34 -8.41 2.53
N VAL A 54 2.07 -9.43 1.70
CA VAL A 54 2.34 -9.35 0.26
C VAL A 54 1.04 -9.56 -0.51
N ILE A 55 0.65 -8.58 -1.31
CA ILE A 55 -0.59 -8.59 -2.11
C ILE A 55 -0.21 -8.35 -3.57
N ASP A 56 -0.39 -9.34 -4.44
CA ASP A 56 -0.08 -9.21 -5.87
C ASP A 56 1.34 -8.67 -6.17
N GLY A 57 2.32 -9.01 -5.32
CA GLY A 57 3.72 -8.56 -5.43
C GLY A 57 4.02 -7.18 -4.84
N LEU A 58 3.02 -6.48 -4.30
CA LEU A 58 3.18 -5.31 -3.44
C LEU A 58 3.48 -5.75 -2.00
N ILE A 59 4.44 -5.09 -1.35
CA ILE A 59 4.81 -5.29 0.06
C ILE A 59 4.22 -4.18 0.94
#